data_AF-A0A521THM1-F1
#
_entry.id   AF-A0A521THM1-F1
#
_cell.length_a   1.000
_cell.length_b   1.000
_cell.length_c   1.000
_cell.angle_alpha   90.00
_cell.angle_beta   90.00
_cell.angle_gamma   90.00
#
_symmetry.space_group_name_H-M   'P 1'
#
loop_
_entity.id
_entity.type
_entity.pdbx_description
1 polymer ?
#
loop_
_entity_poly.entity_id
_entity_poly.type
_entity_poly.pdbx_seq_one_letter_code
_entity_poly.pdbx_strand_id
1 'polypeptide(L)'
;MTADDVVRACSFLHLCQYTTFPEHLAGNAPACVQKIAQARIGMATPSAEARQVYARLLSCGASSTTCDAFRRCMNLGTIRTCAGPMDRRCEGNTAIRCRHSTDAYPTTIACDQLGLACQGGQCVGSMTAPTCDLPAAPRCDGSALVSCLGGREAREDCAAFGGTCLAGSPAQCVPAGTMPCATPGAMCSGNVLTGCRPDPDTGMAYTVRYDCAAGMRTCGMAAPAGFTCLPATECSDPPQQWGGACDGNAVSTCIEGRRVRLPCSAVGRASCRASGSIATCAE
;
A
#
# COMPACT_ATOMS: atom_id res chain seq x y z
N MET A 1 -0.36 -5.69 0.41
CA MET A 1 -1.45 -5.35 1.34
C MET A 1 -1.86 -6.62 2.08
N THR A 2 -1.42 -6.73 3.32
CA THR A 2 -1.45 -7.93 4.16
C THR A 2 -2.79 -8.08 4.90
N ALA A 3 -3.01 -9.20 5.59
CA ALA A 3 -4.14 -9.35 6.50
C ALA A 3 -4.06 -8.33 7.65
N ASP A 4 -2.85 -8.03 8.14
CA ASP A 4 -2.61 -7.06 9.20
C ASP A 4 -3.02 -5.64 8.78
N ASP A 5 -2.80 -5.25 7.52
CA ASP A 5 -3.27 -3.96 6.98
C ASP A 5 -4.79 -3.82 7.08
N VAL A 6 -5.53 -4.90 6.78
CA VAL A 6 -7.00 -4.93 6.84
C VAL A 6 -7.47 -4.82 8.29
N VAL A 7 -6.89 -5.61 9.20
CA VAL A 7 -7.22 -5.57 10.63
C VAL A 7 -6.94 -4.20 11.22
N ARG A 8 -5.77 -3.61 10.90
CA ARG A 8 -5.39 -2.27 11.35
C ARG A 8 -6.36 -1.21 10.84
N ALA A 9 -6.70 -1.23 9.55
CA ALA A 9 -7.64 -0.27 8.96
C ALA A 9 -9.04 -0.36 9.59
N CYS A 10 -9.57 -1.58 9.76
CA CYS A 10 -10.86 -1.81 10.41
C CYS A 10 -10.83 -1.46 11.91
N SER A 11 -9.68 -1.57 12.57
CA SER A 11 -9.51 -1.15 13.96
C SER A 11 -9.54 0.38 14.07
N PHE A 12 -8.85 1.11 13.19
CA PHE A 12 -8.94 2.57 13.13
C PHE A 12 -10.37 3.05 12.86
N LEU A 13 -11.07 2.41 11.93
CA LEU A 13 -12.47 2.70 11.62
C LEU A 13 -13.34 2.71 12.89
N HIS A 14 -13.20 1.65 13.70
CA HIS A 14 -14.00 1.45 14.90
C HIS A 14 -13.55 2.31 16.07
N LEU A 15 -12.26 2.31 16.40
CA LEU A 15 -11.69 3.05 17.53
C LEU A 15 -11.86 4.56 17.37
N CYS A 16 -11.75 5.05 16.14
CA CYS A 16 -11.91 6.46 15.85
C CYS A 16 -13.39 6.84 15.62
N GLN A 17 -14.35 5.95 15.91
CA GLN A 17 -15.79 6.18 15.81
C GLN A 17 -16.19 6.89 14.51
N TYR A 18 -15.61 6.46 13.39
CA TYR A 18 -15.86 7.11 12.12
C TYR A 18 -17.18 6.58 11.55
N THR A 19 -18.26 7.32 11.79
CA THR A 19 -19.65 6.89 11.55
C THR A 19 -20.19 7.21 10.15
N THR A 20 -19.47 8.00 9.36
CA THR A 20 -19.88 8.43 8.01
C THR A 20 -19.66 7.37 6.93
N PHE A 21 -19.48 6.09 7.28
CA PHE A 21 -19.32 5.05 6.27
C PHE A 21 -20.65 4.62 5.65
N PRO A 22 -20.62 4.22 4.37
CA PRO A 22 -21.76 3.56 3.76
C PRO A 22 -22.11 2.27 4.51
N GLU A 23 -23.41 1.99 4.64
CA GLU A 23 -23.99 0.91 5.47
C GLU A 23 -23.32 -0.47 5.26
N HIS A 24 -22.77 -0.71 4.07
CA HIS A 24 -22.10 -1.96 3.77
C HIS A 24 -20.83 -2.20 4.58
N LEU A 25 -20.19 -1.21 5.22
CA LEU A 25 -19.10 -1.42 6.19
C LEU A 25 -19.49 -1.16 7.64
N ALA A 26 -20.76 -0.86 7.91
CA ALA A 26 -21.26 -0.72 9.27
C ALA A 26 -21.05 -2.03 10.06
N GLY A 27 -20.67 -1.89 11.32
CA GLY A 27 -20.39 -2.99 12.24
C GLY A 27 -19.16 -2.74 13.12
N ASN A 28 -18.82 -3.75 13.92
CA ASN A 28 -17.56 -3.77 14.67
C ASN A 28 -16.38 -4.12 13.75
N ALA A 29 -15.14 -3.97 14.25
CA ALA A 29 -13.94 -4.25 13.47
C ALA A 29 -13.92 -5.67 12.84
N PRO A 30 -14.34 -6.75 13.52
CA PRO A 30 -14.45 -8.09 12.92
C PRO A 30 -15.37 -8.15 11.71
N ALA A 31 -16.54 -7.51 11.77
CA ALA A 31 -17.47 -7.46 10.64
C ALA A 31 -16.86 -6.70 9.45
N CYS A 32 -16.13 -5.62 9.69
CA CYS A 32 -15.39 -4.90 8.65
C CYS A 32 -14.35 -5.81 7.97
N VAL A 33 -13.54 -6.54 8.74
CA VAL A 33 -12.51 -7.46 8.22
C VAL A 33 -13.14 -8.55 7.36
N GLN A 34 -14.23 -9.17 7.86
CA GLN A 34 -14.93 -10.23 7.14
C GLN A 34 -15.48 -9.75 5.80
N LYS A 35 -16.08 -8.57 5.74
CA LYS A 35 -16.64 -8.02 4.49
C LYS A 35 -15.56 -7.68 3.47
N ILE A 36 -14.44 -7.10 3.90
CA ILE A 36 -13.30 -6.84 3.02
C ILE A 36 -12.70 -8.16 2.52
N ALA A 37 -12.59 -9.17 3.37
CA ALA A 37 -12.12 -10.49 2.99
C ALA A 37 -13.04 -11.15 1.95
N GLN A 38 -14.36 -11.16 2.19
CA GLN A 38 -15.37 -11.70 1.26
C GLN A 38 -15.33 -11.03 -0.11
N ALA A 39 -15.18 -9.70 -0.14
CA ALA A 39 -15.04 -8.94 -1.38
C ALA A 39 -13.76 -9.29 -2.15
N ARG A 40 -12.66 -9.60 -1.46
CA ARG A 40 -11.39 -9.98 -2.09
C ARG A 40 -11.43 -11.37 -2.73
N ILE A 41 -12.12 -12.32 -2.11
CA ILE A 41 -12.27 -13.68 -2.64
C ILE A 41 -13.45 -13.83 -3.60
N GLY A 42 -14.06 -12.72 -4.02
CA GLY A 42 -15.14 -12.71 -5.00
C GLY A 42 -16.47 -13.29 -4.52
N MET A 43 -16.62 -13.60 -3.23
CA MET A 43 -17.89 -14.05 -2.64
C MET A 43 -18.92 -12.92 -2.53
N ALA A 44 -18.44 -11.67 -2.57
CA ALA A 44 -19.25 -10.50 -2.80
C ALA A 44 -18.65 -9.70 -3.96
N THR A 45 -19.48 -9.22 -4.87
CA THR A 45 -19.12 -8.25 -5.90
C THR A 45 -19.50 -6.85 -5.41
N PRO A 46 -18.62 -6.18 -4.64
CA PRO A 46 -18.86 -4.79 -4.24
C PRO A 46 -19.09 -3.91 -5.46
N SER A 47 -19.99 -2.93 -5.32
CA SER A 47 -20.14 -1.85 -6.30
C SER A 47 -18.79 -1.18 -6.58
N ALA A 48 -18.65 -0.51 -7.73
CA ALA A 48 -17.42 0.22 -8.05
C ALA A 48 -17.05 1.22 -6.93
N GLU A 49 -18.06 1.89 -6.38
CA GLU A 49 -17.94 2.80 -5.24
C GLU A 49 -17.43 2.09 -3.98
N ALA A 50 -18.01 0.94 -3.61
CA ALA A 50 -17.58 0.18 -2.44
C ALA A 50 -16.13 -0.31 -2.57
N ARG A 51 -15.70 -0.73 -3.77
CA ARG A 51 -14.29 -1.10 -4.04
C ARG A 51 -13.33 0.06 -3.78
N GLN A 52 -13.71 1.27 -4.15
CA GLN A 52 -12.91 2.48 -3.96
C GLN A 52 -12.86 2.89 -2.49
N VAL A 53 -13.97 2.81 -1.78
CA VAL A 53 -14.03 3.01 -0.33
C VAL A 53 -13.11 2.01 0.39
N TYR A 54 -13.08 0.74 -0.03
CA TYR A 54 -12.20 -0.27 0.56
C TYR A 54 -10.73 0.06 0.32
N ALA A 55 -10.35 0.37 -0.93
CA ALA A 55 -8.98 0.74 -1.27
C ALA A 55 -8.49 1.94 -0.43
N ARG A 56 -9.36 2.94 -0.21
CA ARG A 56 -9.04 4.11 0.60
C ARG A 56 -8.93 3.77 2.08
N LEU A 57 -9.89 3.05 2.64
CA LEU A 57 -9.85 2.58 4.02
C LEU A 57 -8.52 1.90 4.33
N LEU A 58 -8.08 1.03 3.43
CA LEU A 58 -6.85 0.25 3.58
C LEU A 58 -5.60 1.14 3.46
N SER A 59 -5.56 2.05 2.49
CA SER A 59 -4.47 3.02 2.34
C SER A 59 -4.36 3.97 3.54
N CYS A 60 -5.49 4.50 4.02
CA CYS A 60 -5.55 5.37 5.18
C CYS A 60 -5.18 4.64 6.47
N GLY A 61 -5.66 3.40 6.65
CA GLY A 61 -5.31 2.57 7.81
C GLY A 61 -3.83 2.21 7.87
N ALA A 62 -3.18 2.01 6.72
CA ALA A 62 -1.75 1.71 6.64
C ALA A 62 -0.88 2.93 6.98
N SER A 63 -1.24 4.11 6.46
CA SER A 63 -0.46 5.35 6.60
C SER A 63 -0.74 6.12 7.89
N SER A 64 -1.92 5.97 8.49
CA SER A 64 -2.30 6.75 9.67
C SER A 64 -1.76 6.15 10.97
N THR A 65 -1.26 7.01 11.83
CA THR A 65 -0.80 6.66 13.19
C THR A 65 -1.72 7.21 14.27
N THR A 66 -2.63 8.14 13.93
CA THR A 66 -3.58 8.77 14.86
C THR A 66 -4.98 8.79 14.28
N CYS A 67 -5.99 8.89 15.15
CA CYS A 67 -7.37 9.02 14.71
C CYS A 67 -7.61 10.26 13.85
N ASP A 68 -7.00 11.40 14.16
CA ASP A 68 -7.20 12.61 13.36
C ASP A 68 -6.52 12.53 11.98
N ALA A 69 -5.39 11.85 11.86
CA ALA A 69 -4.78 11.56 10.56
C ALA A 69 -5.67 10.62 9.74
N PHE A 70 -6.18 9.55 10.38
CA PHE A 70 -7.08 8.59 9.73
C PHE A 70 -8.40 9.23 9.29
N ARG A 71 -9.06 9.98 10.17
CA ARG A 71 -10.30 10.70 9.85
C ARG A 71 -10.08 11.72 8.75
N ARG A 72 -8.97 12.47 8.76
CA ARG A 72 -8.62 13.38 7.65
C ARG A 72 -8.45 12.61 6.35
N CYS A 73 -7.66 11.54 6.35
CA CYS A 73 -7.46 10.70 5.17
C CYS A 73 -8.78 10.12 4.61
N MET A 74 -9.67 9.64 5.48
CA MET A 74 -10.98 9.16 5.10
C MET A 74 -11.91 10.27 4.60
N ASN A 75 -11.92 11.42 5.29
CA ASN A 75 -12.75 12.58 4.96
C ASN A 75 -12.30 13.30 3.69
N LEU A 76 -11.04 13.16 3.26
CA LEU A 76 -10.58 13.62 1.94
C LEU A 76 -11.40 13.00 0.78
N GLY A 77 -12.27 12.00 1.05
CA GLY A 77 -13.26 11.47 0.10
C GLY A 77 -14.69 11.94 0.26
N THR A 78 -15.02 12.54 1.39
CA THR A 78 -16.31 13.23 1.60
C THR A 78 -16.29 14.66 1.04
N ILE A 79 -15.09 15.12 0.65
CA ILE A 79 -14.91 16.32 -0.15
C ILE A 79 -15.82 16.19 -1.38
N ARG A 80 -16.80 17.10 -1.47
CA ARG A 80 -17.82 17.19 -2.52
C ARG A 80 -17.30 16.63 -3.84
N THR A 81 -18.07 15.69 -4.41
CA THR A 81 -17.99 15.28 -5.81
C THR A 81 -17.63 16.50 -6.65
N CYS A 82 -16.59 16.35 -7.46
CA CYS A 82 -16.06 17.41 -8.31
C CYS A 82 -17.22 18.19 -8.94
N ALA A 83 -17.36 19.47 -8.57
CA ALA A 83 -18.51 20.27 -9.02
C ALA A 83 -18.48 20.55 -10.52
N GLY A 84 -17.35 20.27 -11.16
CA GLY A 84 -17.19 20.27 -12.60
C GLY A 84 -15.89 19.60 -13.07
N PRO A 85 -15.74 19.43 -14.39
CA PRO A 85 -14.65 18.68 -15.03
C PRO A 85 -13.22 19.24 -14.86
N MET A 86 -13.05 20.36 -14.15
CA MET A 86 -11.77 21.07 -13.99
C MET A 86 -11.62 21.69 -12.60
N ASP A 87 -12.36 21.19 -11.60
CA ASP A 87 -12.27 21.71 -10.24
C ASP A 87 -10.87 21.44 -9.66
N ARG A 88 -10.10 22.51 -9.52
CA ARG A 88 -8.78 22.55 -8.88
C ARG A 88 -8.86 23.53 -7.75
N ARG A 89 -8.63 23.05 -6.54
CA ARG A 89 -8.64 23.90 -5.35
C ARG A 89 -7.59 23.46 -4.35
N CYS A 90 -7.29 24.37 -3.43
CA CYS A 90 -6.49 24.08 -2.26
C CYS A 90 -7.39 23.94 -1.04
N GLU A 91 -7.18 22.89 -0.26
CA GLU A 91 -7.72 22.76 1.08
C GLU A 91 -6.53 22.76 2.05
N GLY A 92 -6.28 23.90 2.69
CA GLY A 92 -5.02 24.15 3.38
C GLY A 92 -3.83 24.04 2.41
N ASN A 93 -2.83 23.23 2.77
CA ASN A 93 -1.67 22.96 1.91
C ASN A 93 -1.80 21.69 1.07
N THR A 94 -3.02 21.18 0.87
CA THR A 94 -3.30 20.02 0.00
C THR A 94 -3.95 20.48 -1.30
N ALA A 95 -3.32 20.14 -2.44
CA ALA A 95 -3.87 20.37 -3.76
C ALA A 95 -4.86 19.26 -4.12
N ILE A 96 -6.06 19.68 -4.53
CA ILE A 96 -7.13 18.79 -4.96
C ILE A 96 -7.33 18.99 -6.46
N ARG A 97 -7.26 17.89 -7.21
CA ARG A 97 -7.39 17.87 -8.66
C ARG A 97 -8.43 16.84 -9.09
N CYS A 98 -9.49 17.34 -9.70
CA CYS A 98 -10.48 16.50 -10.39
C CYS A 98 -10.02 16.24 -11.83
N ARG A 99 -9.91 14.97 -12.22
CA ARG A 99 -9.55 14.58 -13.60
C ARG A 99 -10.80 14.26 -14.41
N HIS A 100 -10.73 14.56 -15.71
CA HIS A 100 -11.85 14.54 -16.66
C HIS A 100 -12.28 13.13 -17.16
N SER A 101 -11.90 12.06 -16.47
CA SER A 101 -12.35 10.69 -16.83
C SER A 101 -13.59 10.32 -16.04
N THR A 102 -14.39 9.38 -16.57
CA THR A 102 -15.60 8.79 -15.97
C THR A 102 -15.45 8.32 -14.51
N ASP A 103 -14.23 8.26 -14.00
CA ASP A 103 -13.89 8.13 -12.58
C ASP A 103 -13.66 9.52 -11.96
N ALA A 104 -14.75 10.15 -11.51
CA ALA A 104 -14.82 11.51 -10.96
C ALA A 104 -14.20 11.66 -9.56
N TYR A 105 -13.01 11.12 -9.33
CA TYR A 105 -12.36 11.19 -8.02
C TYR A 105 -11.35 12.32 -7.94
N PRO A 106 -11.41 13.15 -6.88
CA PRO A 106 -10.34 14.09 -6.60
C PRO A 106 -9.07 13.33 -6.24
N THR A 107 -8.00 13.61 -6.99
CA THR A 107 -6.63 13.30 -6.58
C THR A 107 -6.17 14.38 -5.61
N THR A 108 -5.62 13.97 -4.46
CA THR A 108 -5.12 14.89 -3.43
C THR A 108 -3.61 14.78 -3.34
N ILE A 109 -2.91 15.91 -3.31
CA ILE A 109 -1.46 15.99 -3.19
C ILE A 109 -1.14 16.89 -2.00
N ALA A 110 -0.48 16.36 -0.97
CA ALA A 110 -0.03 17.14 0.18
C ALA A 110 1.21 17.95 -0.22
N CYS A 111 1.04 19.25 -0.48
CA CYS A 111 2.11 20.08 -1.02
C CYS A 111 3.22 20.34 0.01
N ASP A 112 2.89 20.34 1.31
CA ASP A 112 3.86 20.45 2.41
C ASP A 112 4.86 19.29 2.43
N GLN A 113 4.42 18.07 2.11
CA GLN A 113 5.31 16.92 1.99
C GLN A 113 6.32 17.07 0.84
N LEU A 114 6.00 17.91 -0.14
CA LEU A 114 6.88 18.24 -1.25
C LEU A 114 7.69 19.52 -1.01
N GLY A 115 7.59 20.14 0.17
CA GLY A 115 8.18 21.46 0.44
C GLY A 115 7.57 22.59 -0.40
N LEU A 116 6.35 22.40 -0.90
CA LEU A 116 5.62 23.30 -1.78
C LEU A 116 4.45 23.97 -1.05
N ALA A 117 3.96 25.07 -1.61
CA ALA A 117 2.71 25.69 -1.18
C ALA A 117 1.59 25.28 -2.15
N CYS A 118 0.38 25.04 -1.64
CA CYS A 118 -0.77 24.88 -2.52
C CYS A 118 -1.27 26.25 -3.00
N GLN A 119 -1.31 26.48 -4.31
CA GLN A 119 -1.92 27.65 -4.92
C GLN A 119 -2.77 27.24 -6.13
N GLY A 120 -4.06 27.61 -6.14
CA GLY A 120 -4.97 27.31 -7.25
C GLY A 120 -5.16 25.82 -7.56
N GLY A 121 -5.07 24.95 -6.54
CA GLY A 121 -5.14 23.49 -6.68
C GLY A 121 -3.93 22.87 -7.36
N GLN A 122 -2.77 23.53 -7.28
CA GLN A 122 -1.47 23.00 -7.69
C GLN A 122 -0.45 23.24 -6.58
N CYS A 123 0.47 22.30 -6.42
CA CYS A 123 1.63 22.51 -5.58
C CYS A 123 2.64 23.35 -6.37
N VAL A 124 2.89 24.57 -5.90
CA VAL A 124 3.84 25.52 -6.50
C VAL A 124 5.05 25.69 -5.58
N GLY A 125 6.21 25.94 -6.19
CA GLY A 125 7.43 26.28 -5.45
C GLY A 125 7.15 27.44 -4.50
N SER A 126 7.66 27.35 -3.28
CA SER A 126 7.58 28.47 -2.33
C SER A 126 8.09 29.74 -3.01
N MET A 127 7.48 30.91 -2.75
CA MET A 127 8.02 32.19 -3.23
C MET A 127 9.41 32.50 -2.65
N THR A 128 9.86 31.73 -1.67
CA THR A 128 11.23 31.79 -1.13
C THR A 128 12.18 30.81 -1.81
N ALA A 129 11.69 29.92 -2.67
CA ALA A 129 12.55 28.97 -3.39
C ALA A 129 13.43 29.72 -4.40
N PRO A 130 14.70 29.29 -4.56
CA PRO A 130 15.60 29.82 -5.58
C PRO A 130 14.95 29.76 -6.97
N THR A 131 15.22 30.77 -7.78
CA THR A 131 14.85 30.76 -9.20
C THR A 131 15.75 29.80 -9.96
N CYS A 132 15.22 29.17 -11.00
CA CYS A 132 15.96 28.32 -11.91
C CYS A 132 15.57 28.64 -13.36
N ASP A 133 16.54 28.55 -14.26
CA ASP A 133 16.30 28.77 -15.69
C ASP A 133 15.67 27.53 -16.32
N LEU A 134 14.62 27.72 -17.11
CA LEU A 134 13.96 26.65 -17.86
C LEU A 134 14.55 26.53 -19.27
N PRO A 135 14.78 25.31 -19.79
CA PRO A 135 14.59 24.01 -19.13
C PRO A 135 15.81 23.59 -18.30
N ALA A 136 15.61 23.31 -17.01
CA ALA A 136 16.64 22.68 -16.17
C ALA A 136 16.29 21.21 -15.94
N ALA A 137 17.24 20.32 -16.23
CA ALA A 137 17.10 18.90 -15.93
C ALA A 137 17.03 18.68 -14.41
N PRO A 138 16.19 17.73 -13.91
CA PRO A 138 16.19 17.36 -12.51
C PRO A 138 17.58 16.89 -12.06
N ARG A 139 17.98 17.27 -10.86
CA ARG A 139 19.28 16.93 -10.27
C ARG A 139 19.14 16.53 -8.80
N CYS A 140 20.09 15.77 -8.29
CA CYS A 140 20.14 15.47 -6.85
C CYS A 140 20.94 16.53 -6.09
N ASP A 141 20.42 16.94 -4.94
CA ASP A 141 21.12 17.70 -3.90
C ASP A 141 21.03 16.91 -2.60
N GLY A 142 22.04 16.07 -2.34
CA GLY A 142 21.98 15.08 -1.27
C GLY A 142 20.87 14.04 -1.50
N SER A 143 19.96 13.89 -0.52
CA SER A 143 18.78 13.02 -0.64
C SER A 143 17.60 13.69 -1.37
N ALA A 144 17.70 14.97 -1.71
CA ALA A 144 16.60 15.70 -2.33
C ALA A 144 16.70 15.67 -3.86
N LEU A 145 15.59 15.34 -4.53
CA LEU A 145 15.40 15.56 -5.95
C LEU A 145 15.01 17.03 -6.17
N VAL A 146 15.87 17.77 -6.86
CA VAL A 146 15.64 19.17 -7.22
C VAL A 146 15.17 19.24 -8.67
N SER A 147 13.97 19.76 -8.89
CA SER A 147 13.40 20.01 -10.21
C SER A 147 13.05 21.48 -10.40
N CYS A 148 13.01 21.95 -11.64
CA CYS A 148 12.60 23.32 -11.94
C CYS A 148 11.13 23.35 -12.39
N LEU A 149 10.25 23.86 -11.53
CA LEU A 149 8.81 23.96 -11.78
C LEU A 149 8.40 25.43 -11.81
N GLY A 150 8.03 25.93 -13.00
CA GLY A 150 7.59 27.32 -13.17
C GLY A 150 8.68 28.36 -12.89
N GLY A 151 9.94 28.03 -13.20
CA GLY A 151 11.10 28.93 -12.98
C GLY A 151 11.58 28.97 -11.54
N ARG A 152 11.11 28.06 -10.67
CA ARG A 152 11.56 27.93 -9.29
C ARG A 152 11.91 26.50 -8.94
N GLU A 153 12.87 26.35 -8.05
CA GLU A 153 13.27 25.04 -7.55
C GLU A 153 12.18 24.44 -6.68
N ALA A 154 11.80 23.21 -7.03
CA ALA A 154 11.02 22.31 -6.19
C ALA A 154 11.95 21.22 -5.67
N ARG A 155 11.88 20.94 -4.36
CA ARG A 155 12.74 19.96 -3.69
C ARG A 155 11.87 18.85 -3.12
N GLU A 156 12.03 17.64 -3.62
CA GLU A 156 11.39 16.44 -3.08
C GLU A 156 12.41 15.68 -2.23
N ASP A 157 12.17 15.56 -0.92
CA ASP A 157 13.05 14.78 -0.05
C ASP A 157 12.79 13.28 -0.24
N CYS A 158 13.66 12.62 -1.01
CA CYS A 158 13.51 11.20 -1.28
C CYS A 158 13.56 10.36 0.02
N ALA A 159 14.25 10.85 1.07
CA ALA A 159 14.37 10.13 2.33
C ALA A 159 13.06 10.09 3.12
N ALA A 160 12.17 11.07 2.94
CA ALA A 160 10.89 11.16 3.65
C ALA A 160 9.97 9.95 3.36
N PHE A 161 10.16 9.26 2.24
CA PHE A 161 9.45 8.03 1.87
C PHE A 161 10.36 6.81 1.78
N GLY A 162 11.54 6.85 2.41
CA GLY A 162 12.49 5.74 2.42
C GLY A 162 13.15 5.50 1.07
N GLY A 163 13.26 6.53 0.23
CA GLY A 163 13.98 6.54 -1.03
C GLY A 163 15.39 7.13 -0.91
N THR A 164 16.12 7.12 -2.03
CA THR A 164 17.36 7.87 -2.25
C THR A 164 17.26 8.61 -3.57
N CYS A 165 17.91 9.77 -3.68
CA CYS A 165 18.00 10.46 -4.96
C CYS A 165 19.10 9.80 -5.81
N LEU A 166 18.73 9.26 -6.97
CA LEU A 166 19.68 8.69 -7.92
C LEU A 166 20.04 9.75 -8.96
N ALA A 167 21.31 10.16 -8.98
CA ALA A 167 21.82 11.04 -10.02
C ALA A 167 21.79 10.30 -11.37
N GLY A 168 21.12 10.89 -12.35
CA GLY A 168 20.94 10.36 -13.70
C GLY A 168 20.49 11.45 -14.66
N SER A 169 20.21 11.08 -15.91
CA SER A 169 19.64 11.99 -16.91
C SER A 169 18.27 11.46 -17.36
N PRO A 170 17.16 11.83 -16.67
CA PRO A 170 17.07 12.76 -15.54
C PRO A 170 17.34 12.11 -14.17
N ALA A 171 17.66 12.92 -13.15
CA ALA A 171 17.70 12.44 -11.77
C ALA A 171 16.30 12.10 -11.25
N GLN A 172 16.20 11.12 -10.35
CA GLN A 172 14.92 10.66 -9.82
C GLN A 172 15.04 10.09 -8.40
N CYS A 173 13.96 10.18 -7.62
CA CYS A 173 13.85 9.46 -6.36
C CYS A 173 13.56 7.97 -6.63
N VAL A 174 14.40 7.10 -6.10
CA VAL A 174 14.22 5.64 -6.17
C VAL A 174 14.15 5.05 -4.75
N PRO A 175 13.54 3.88 -4.54
CA PRO A 175 13.55 3.22 -3.22
C PRO A 175 14.98 3.08 -2.65
N ALA A 176 15.14 3.19 -1.34
CA ALA A 176 16.45 3.00 -0.73
C ALA A 176 16.99 1.58 -1.01
N GLY A 177 18.27 1.48 -1.36
CA GLY A 177 18.91 0.22 -1.72
C GLY A 177 18.80 -0.18 -3.20
N THR A 178 18.22 0.67 -4.05
CA THR A 178 18.27 0.53 -5.51
C THR A 178 19.69 0.82 -6.01
N MET A 179 20.54 -0.21 -6.08
CA MET A 179 21.85 -0.12 -6.73
C MET A 179 21.72 -0.39 -8.24
N PRO A 180 22.45 0.35 -9.11
CA PRO A 180 22.57 -0.03 -10.51
C PRO A 180 23.18 -1.43 -10.56
N CYS A 181 22.60 -2.30 -11.38
CA CYS A 181 23.07 -3.67 -11.46
C CYS A 181 23.51 -4.00 -12.88
N ALA A 182 24.74 -4.49 -13.00
CA ALA A 182 25.41 -4.68 -14.29
C ALA A 182 24.98 -5.96 -15.01
N THR A 183 24.38 -6.93 -14.30
CA THR A 183 24.09 -8.25 -14.85
C THR A 183 22.61 -8.60 -14.68
N PRO A 184 21.87 -8.90 -15.76
CA PRO A 184 20.51 -9.42 -15.67
C PRO A 184 20.52 -10.73 -14.87
N GLY A 185 19.81 -10.74 -13.75
CA GLY A 185 19.70 -11.91 -12.90
C GLY A 185 18.80 -11.63 -11.71
N ALA A 186 18.08 -12.65 -11.26
CA ALA A 186 17.38 -12.65 -9.98
C ALA A 186 18.09 -13.64 -9.05
N MET A 187 18.09 -13.35 -7.75
CA MET A 187 18.65 -14.21 -6.71
C MET A 187 17.74 -14.16 -5.48
N CYS A 188 17.63 -15.28 -4.77
CA CYS A 188 16.95 -15.34 -3.48
C CYS A 188 17.96 -15.26 -2.34
N SER A 189 17.67 -14.43 -1.34
CA SER A 189 18.34 -14.44 -0.03
C SER A 189 17.27 -14.57 1.05
N GLY A 190 17.09 -15.80 1.56
CA GLY A 190 15.92 -16.13 2.40
C GLY A 190 14.61 -15.92 1.62
N ASN A 191 13.70 -15.12 2.16
CA ASN A 191 12.44 -14.75 1.51
C ASN A 191 12.52 -13.46 0.65
N VAL A 192 13.71 -12.88 0.48
CA VAL A 192 13.89 -11.68 -0.33
C VAL A 192 14.35 -12.05 -1.73
N LEU A 193 13.51 -11.77 -2.73
CA LEU A 193 13.86 -11.83 -4.14
C LEU A 193 14.55 -10.54 -4.53
N THR A 194 15.81 -10.62 -4.93
CA THR A 194 16.57 -9.49 -5.46
C THR A 194 16.78 -9.70 -6.95
N GLY A 195 16.37 -8.75 -7.79
CA GLY A 195 16.52 -8.88 -9.23
C GLY A 195 16.88 -7.58 -9.92
N CYS A 196 17.43 -7.70 -11.12
CA CYS A 196 17.66 -6.56 -12.00
C CYS A 196 16.45 -6.32 -12.89
N ARG A 197 15.81 -5.16 -12.75
CA ARG A 197 14.76 -4.73 -13.67
C ARG A 197 15.31 -3.63 -14.58
N PRO A 198 15.30 -3.81 -15.92
CA PRO A 198 15.57 -2.71 -16.83
C PRO A 198 14.45 -1.68 -16.73
N ASP A 199 14.84 -0.42 -16.65
CA ASP A 199 13.96 0.72 -16.81
C ASP A 199 13.67 0.93 -18.30
N PRO A 200 12.41 0.84 -18.76
CA PRO A 200 12.08 0.96 -20.18
C PRO A 200 12.33 2.37 -20.73
N ASP A 201 12.32 3.39 -19.89
CA ASP A 201 12.44 4.79 -20.31
C ASP A 201 13.91 5.25 -20.36
N THR A 202 14.72 4.78 -19.40
CA THR A 202 16.13 5.20 -19.28
C THR A 202 17.14 4.18 -19.82
N GLY A 203 16.71 2.93 -20.07
CA GLY A 203 17.60 1.83 -20.46
C GLY A 203 18.56 1.36 -19.36
N MET A 204 18.50 1.95 -18.16
CA MET A 204 19.32 1.54 -17.02
C MET A 204 18.66 0.38 -16.26
N ALA A 205 19.46 -0.59 -15.83
CA ALA A 205 18.98 -1.67 -14.97
C ALA A 205 19.22 -1.35 -13.50
N TYR A 206 18.20 -1.57 -12.67
CA TYR A 206 18.26 -1.32 -11.24
C TYR A 206 17.86 -2.53 -10.42
N THR A 207 18.45 -2.61 -9.22
CA THR A 207 18.15 -3.65 -8.26
C THR A 207 16.78 -3.39 -7.62
N VAL A 208 15.86 -4.31 -7.83
CA VAL A 208 14.59 -4.40 -7.11
C VAL A 208 14.68 -5.48 -6.05
N ARG A 209 14.20 -5.18 -4.84
CA ARG A 209 14.06 -6.15 -3.76
C ARG A 209 12.58 -6.35 -3.48
N TYR A 210 12.12 -7.59 -3.55
CA TYR A 210 10.78 -7.99 -3.17
C TYR A 210 10.87 -8.89 -1.94
N ASP A 211 10.22 -8.48 -0.86
CA ASP A 211 10.02 -9.37 0.29
C ASP A 211 8.84 -10.31 -0.01
N CYS A 212 9.16 -11.55 -0.40
CA CYS A 212 8.13 -12.55 -0.69
C CYS A 212 7.32 -12.88 0.57
N ALA A 213 7.89 -12.76 1.78
CA ALA A 213 7.18 -13.09 3.02
C ALA A 213 6.03 -12.12 3.30
N ALA A 214 6.16 -10.85 2.93
CA ALA A 214 5.08 -9.86 3.01
C ALA A 214 3.86 -10.25 2.14
N GLY A 215 4.09 -11.04 1.08
CA GLY A 215 3.05 -11.62 0.23
C GLY A 215 2.65 -13.04 0.61
N MET A 216 3.08 -13.56 1.77
CA MET A 216 2.90 -14.96 2.19
C MET A 216 3.52 -15.98 1.22
N ARG A 217 4.56 -15.59 0.49
CA ARG A 217 5.27 -16.39 -0.50
C ARG A 217 6.68 -16.70 -0.02
N THR A 218 7.28 -17.73 -0.61
CA THR A 218 8.70 -18.06 -0.40
C THR A 218 9.49 -17.70 -1.65
N CYS A 219 10.69 -17.17 -1.48
CA CYS A 219 11.57 -16.93 -2.63
C CYS A 219 12.16 -18.28 -3.07
N GLY A 220 11.98 -18.65 -4.34
CA GLY A 220 12.51 -19.90 -4.87
C GLY A 220 12.64 -19.89 -6.38
N MET A 221 13.15 -20.98 -6.95
CA MET A 221 13.35 -21.12 -8.39
C MET A 221 12.10 -21.74 -9.04
N ALA A 222 11.45 -21.01 -9.96
CA ALA A 222 10.42 -21.57 -10.84
C ALA A 222 11.07 -21.94 -12.18
N ALA A 223 10.98 -23.20 -12.59
CA ALA A 223 11.32 -23.56 -13.97
C ALA A 223 10.21 -23.07 -14.92
N PRO A 224 10.53 -22.46 -16.07
CA PRO A 224 11.85 -22.08 -16.58
C PRO A 224 12.28 -20.64 -16.21
N ALA A 225 11.44 -19.89 -15.51
CA ALA A 225 11.52 -18.43 -15.35
C ALA A 225 12.58 -17.90 -14.35
N GLY A 226 13.34 -18.77 -13.67
CA GLY A 226 14.36 -18.37 -12.70
C GLY A 226 13.79 -18.10 -11.30
N PHE A 227 14.48 -17.28 -10.50
CA PHE A 227 14.05 -16.99 -9.14
C PHE A 227 12.79 -16.10 -9.12
N THR A 228 11.80 -16.46 -8.32
CA THR A 228 10.54 -15.76 -8.16
C THR A 228 9.96 -15.97 -6.75
N CYS A 229 8.95 -15.18 -6.39
CA CYS A 229 8.15 -15.47 -5.21
C CYS A 229 7.18 -16.61 -5.55
N LEU A 230 7.42 -17.80 -5.03
CA LEU A 230 6.57 -18.98 -5.15
C LEU A 230 5.50 -18.97 -4.04
N PRO A 231 4.34 -19.61 -4.25
CA PRO A 231 3.46 -19.96 -3.13
C PRO A 231 4.29 -20.69 -2.08
N ALA A 232 4.08 -20.39 -0.80
CA ALA A 232 4.78 -21.15 0.22
C ALA A 232 4.37 -22.62 0.10
N THR A 233 5.35 -23.52 0.21
CA THR A 233 5.14 -24.96 0.10
C THR A 233 5.20 -25.64 1.47
N GLU A 234 5.07 -24.88 2.58
CA GLU A 234 5.06 -25.47 3.93
C GLU A 234 3.94 -26.52 4.10
N CYS A 235 2.88 -26.43 3.28
CA CYS A 235 1.75 -27.37 3.27
C CYS A 235 1.64 -28.23 2.00
N SER A 236 2.71 -28.44 1.23
CA SER A 236 2.63 -29.17 -0.05
C SER A 236 2.62 -30.71 0.04
N ASP A 237 2.67 -31.28 1.25
CA ASP A 237 2.29 -32.70 1.44
C ASP A 237 0.78 -32.89 1.17
N PRO A 238 0.34 -34.03 0.63
CA PRO A 238 -0.94 -34.14 -0.07
C PRO A 238 -2.12 -33.53 0.74
N PRO A 239 -2.93 -32.66 0.10
CA PRO A 239 -3.90 -31.77 0.76
C PRO A 239 -4.98 -32.47 1.59
N GLN A 240 -5.06 -33.80 1.55
CA GLN A 240 -5.98 -34.59 2.35
C GLN A 240 -5.56 -34.78 3.82
N GLN A 241 -4.33 -34.40 4.22
CA GLN A 241 -3.87 -34.58 5.61
C GLN A 241 -3.84 -33.30 6.45
N TRP A 242 -3.91 -32.11 5.85
CA TRP A 242 -3.91 -30.85 6.61
C TRP A 242 -5.34 -30.42 6.97
N GLY A 243 -6.03 -31.28 7.71
CA GLY A 243 -7.18 -30.83 8.48
C GLY A 243 -6.73 -29.75 9.46
N GLY A 244 -7.55 -28.73 9.68
CA GLY A 244 -7.25 -27.72 10.70
C GLY A 244 -6.90 -28.41 12.02
N ALA A 245 -5.75 -28.08 12.60
CA ALA A 245 -5.32 -28.61 13.88
C ALA A 245 -5.70 -27.64 14.99
N CYS A 246 -6.17 -28.17 16.11
CA CYS A 246 -6.40 -27.40 17.33
C CYS A 246 -5.37 -27.82 18.37
N ASP A 247 -4.63 -26.86 18.94
CA ASP A 247 -3.64 -27.10 20.01
C ASP A 247 -4.16 -26.70 21.41
N GLY A 248 -5.46 -26.49 21.53
CA GLY A 248 -6.16 -26.07 22.74
C GLY A 248 -6.58 -24.61 22.69
N ASN A 249 -5.68 -23.69 22.32
CA ASN A 249 -5.95 -22.25 22.31
C ASN A 249 -5.73 -21.55 20.96
N ALA A 250 -5.29 -22.27 19.94
CA ALA A 250 -5.13 -21.76 18.59
C ALA A 250 -5.52 -22.80 17.52
N VAL A 251 -6.08 -22.30 16.42
CA VAL A 251 -6.32 -23.09 15.21
C VAL A 251 -5.13 -22.92 14.29
N SER A 252 -4.48 -24.03 13.93
CA SER A 252 -3.48 -24.07 12.87
C SER A 252 -4.12 -24.57 11.58
N THR A 253 -4.06 -23.78 10.52
CA THR A 253 -4.58 -24.15 9.20
C THR A 253 -3.61 -23.74 8.10
N CYS A 254 -3.76 -24.31 6.91
CA CYS A 254 -2.95 -23.97 5.76
C CYS A 254 -3.70 -22.95 4.89
N ILE A 255 -3.12 -21.76 4.75
CA ILE A 255 -3.64 -20.70 3.88
C ILE A 255 -2.55 -20.44 2.84
N GLU A 256 -2.88 -20.67 1.57
CA GLU A 256 -1.95 -20.48 0.44
C GLU A 256 -0.60 -21.19 0.61
N GLY A 257 -0.63 -22.35 1.27
CA GLY A 257 0.54 -23.20 1.49
C GLY A 257 1.48 -22.75 2.62
N ARG A 258 1.11 -21.73 3.41
CA ARG A 258 1.73 -21.44 4.72
C ARG A 258 0.89 -21.98 5.86
N ARG A 259 1.57 -22.45 6.91
CA ARG A 259 0.89 -22.78 8.17
C ARG A 259 0.62 -21.50 8.93
N VAL A 260 -0.66 -21.13 9.04
CA VAL A 260 -1.13 -19.99 9.83
C VAL A 260 -1.66 -20.50 11.16
N ARG A 261 -1.17 -19.95 12.27
CA ARG A 261 -1.67 -20.20 13.62
C ARG A 261 -2.51 -19.00 14.07
N LEU A 262 -3.80 -19.20 14.22
CA LEU A 262 -4.76 -18.20 14.67
C LEU A 262 -5.08 -18.44 16.16
N PRO A 263 -4.60 -17.59 17.09
CA PRO A 263 -4.98 -17.71 18.49
C PRO A 263 -6.47 -17.39 18.67
N CYS A 264 -7.19 -18.25 19.38
CA CYS A 264 -8.63 -18.09 19.56
C CYS A 264 -9.00 -16.84 20.35
N SER A 265 -8.09 -16.35 21.19
CA SER A 265 -8.24 -15.05 21.87
C SER A 265 -8.33 -13.88 20.90
N ALA A 266 -7.69 -13.93 19.72
CA ALA A 266 -7.80 -12.89 18.70
C ALA A 266 -9.19 -12.81 18.07
N VAL A 267 -10.02 -13.87 18.20
CA VAL A 267 -11.42 -13.89 17.78
C VAL A 267 -12.40 -13.93 18.96
N GLY A 268 -11.93 -13.63 20.17
CA GLY A 268 -12.78 -13.56 21.37
C GLY A 268 -13.26 -14.92 21.89
N ARG A 269 -12.49 -15.99 21.67
CA ARG A 269 -12.80 -17.36 22.08
C ARG A 269 -11.71 -17.89 23.00
N ALA A 270 -12.05 -18.74 23.97
CA ALA A 270 -11.07 -19.23 24.95
C ALA A 270 -10.32 -20.48 24.45
N SER A 271 -10.96 -21.29 23.61
CA SER A 271 -10.43 -22.58 23.19
C SER A 271 -10.64 -22.84 21.70
N CYS A 272 -10.11 -23.95 21.19
CA CYS A 272 -10.51 -24.51 19.90
C CYS A 272 -11.00 -25.95 20.06
N ARG A 273 -11.73 -26.43 19.05
CA ARG A 273 -12.14 -27.82 18.90
C ARG A 273 -11.89 -28.29 17.47
N ALA A 274 -11.33 -29.48 17.32
CA ALA A 274 -11.22 -30.18 16.04
C ALA A 274 -12.42 -31.13 15.85
N SER A 275 -13.02 -31.12 14.67
CA SER A 275 -14.10 -32.01 14.24
C SER A 275 -13.80 -32.50 12.82
N GLY A 276 -13.24 -33.71 12.70
CA GLY A 276 -12.74 -34.22 11.42
C GLY A 276 -11.54 -33.41 10.93
N SER A 277 -11.60 -32.96 9.67
CA SER A 277 -10.55 -32.13 9.05
C SER A 277 -10.70 -30.63 9.33
N ILE A 278 -11.61 -30.22 10.22
CA ILE A 278 -11.87 -28.81 10.51
C ILE A 278 -11.58 -28.54 11.98
N ALA A 279 -10.70 -27.56 12.25
CA ALA A 279 -10.57 -26.96 13.58
C ALA A 279 -11.23 -25.58 13.60
N THR A 280 -11.98 -25.31 14.66
CA THR A 280 -12.67 -24.04 14.89
C THR A 280 -12.44 -23.56 16.32
N CYS A 281 -12.44 -22.25 16.54
CA CYS A 281 -12.41 -21.70 17.90
C CYS A 281 -13.78 -21.88 18.58
N ALA A 282 -13.78 -22.33 19.82
CA ALA A 282 -14.94 -22.62 20.65
C ALA A 282 -14.91 -21.75 21.93
N GLU A 283 -16.07 -21.64 22.59
CA GLU A 283 -16.19 -20.92 23.86
C GLU A 283 -15.33 -21.54 24.97
#